data_AF-A0A7K2MK63-F1
#
_entry.id   AF-A0A7K2MK63-F1
#
_cell.length_a   1.000
_cell.length_b   1.000
_cell.length_c   1.000
_cell.angle_alpha   90.00
_cell.angle_beta   90.00
_cell.angle_gamma   90.00
#
_symmetry.space_group_name_H-M   'P 1'
#
loop_
_entity.id
_entity.type
_entity.pdbx_description
1 polymer ?
#
loop_
_entity_poly.entity_id
_entity_poly.type
_entity_poly.pdbx_seq_one_letter_code
_entity_poly.pdbx_strand_id
1 'polypeptide(L)'
;RPASADHIATVCTALRGWLDSQPRHAGSTVIYGGSAGPGLLTRLDGTVGGLFLGRFAHDPANVEAVLDEIRSPATTPAAVA
;
A
#
# COMPACT_ATOMS: atom_id res chain seq x y z
N ARG A 1 -16.32 -7.19 6.52
CA ARG A 1 -16.28 -6.49 5.21
C ARG A 1 -14.91 -5.83 5.07
N PRO A 2 -14.15 -6.05 3.99
CA PRO A 2 -12.89 -5.32 3.74
C PRO A 2 -13.14 -3.81 3.62
N ALA A 3 -12.13 -2.99 3.94
CA ALA A 3 -12.17 -1.56 3.66
C ALA A 3 -12.07 -1.31 2.14
N SER A 4 -12.66 -0.23 1.64
CA SER A 4 -12.46 0.19 0.25
C SER A 4 -11.05 0.74 0.04
N ALA A 5 -10.54 0.68 -1.21
CA ALA A 5 -9.24 1.26 -1.56
C ALA A 5 -9.17 2.75 -1.21
N ASP A 6 -10.21 3.52 -1.54
CA ASP A 6 -10.29 4.96 -1.23
C ASP A 6 -10.17 5.25 0.27
N HIS A 7 -10.84 4.43 1.10
CA HIS A 7 -10.76 4.58 2.55
C HIS A 7 -9.35 4.30 3.06
N ILE A 8 -8.72 3.23 2.55
CA ILE A 8 -7.35 2.86 2.92
C ILE A 8 -6.38 3.97 2.52
N ALA A 9 -6.44 4.44 1.26
CA ALA A 9 -5.59 5.50 0.74
C ALA A 9 -5.74 6.80 1.54
N THR A 10 -6.99 7.19 1.86
CA THR A 10 -7.29 8.39 2.66
C THR A 10 -6.63 8.32 4.04
N VAL A 11 -6.82 7.22 4.76
CA VAL A 11 -6.28 7.07 6.11
C VAL A 11 -4.75 6.99 6.08
N CYS A 12 -4.17 6.18 5.18
CA CYS A 12 -2.72 6.02 5.09
C CYS A 12 -2.01 7.31 4.69
N THR A 13 -2.60 8.11 3.79
CA THR A 13 -2.07 9.42 3.41
C THR A 13 -2.06 10.39 4.60
N ALA A 14 -3.16 10.46 5.36
CA ALA A 14 -3.25 11.30 6.55
C ALA A 14 -2.23 10.88 7.64
N LEU A 15 -2.07 9.57 7.87
CA LEU A 15 -1.07 9.05 8.82
C LEU A 15 0.36 9.34 8.38
N ARG A 16 0.65 9.24 7.08
CA ARG A 16 1.97 9.59 6.53
C ARG A 16 2.26 11.08 6.72
N GLY A 17 1.32 11.96 6.38
CA GLY A 17 1.47 13.40 6.62
C GLY A 17 1.66 13.75 8.11
N TRP A 18 0.97 13.04 9.01
CA TRP A 18 1.23 13.20 10.45
C TRP A 18 2.63 12.72 10.82
N LEU A 19 3.09 11.54 10.37
CA LEU A 19 4.42 11.02 10.66
C LEU A 19 5.54 11.93 10.13
N ASP A 20 5.39 12.47 8.93
CA ASP A 20 6.35 13.39 8.32
C ASP A 20 6.52 14.68 9.16
N SER A 21 5.50 15.07 9.92
CA SER A 21 5.56 16.19 10.87
C SER A 21 6.25 15.86 12.21
N GLN A 22 6.67 14.60 12.43
CA GLN A 22 7.26 14.14 13.69
C GLN A 22 8.76 13.78 13.54
N PRO A 23 9.70 14.68 13.91
CA PRO A 23 11.13 14.41 13.80
C PRO A 23 11.60 13.15 14.54
N ARG A 24 10.94 12.79 15.64
CA ARG A 24 11.23 11.58 16.43
C ARG A 24 10.94 10.27 15.68
N HIS A 25 10.14 10.33 14.62
CA HIS A 25 9.72 9.19 13.81
C HIS A 25 10.29 9.25 12.39
N ALA A 26 11.29 10.10 12.14
CA ALA A 26 11.94 10.19 10.83
C ALA A 26 12.40 8.80 10.32
N GLY A 27 12.10 8.53 9.05
CA GLY A 27 12.38 7.23 8.41
C GLY A 27 11.30 6.15 8.63
N SER A 28 10.26 6.43 9.41
CA SER A 28 9.11 5.51 9.54
C SER A 28 8.27 5.47 8.26
N THR A 29 7.53 4.37 8.05
CA THR A 29 6.60 4.24 6.93
C THR A 29 5.25 3.71 7.40
N VAL A 30 4.19 4.07 6.67
CA VAL A 30 2.83 3.54 6.90
C VAL A 30 2.60 2.35 5.98
N ILE A 31 2.29 1.20 6.55
CA ILE A 31 1.85 0.01 5.80
C ILE A 31 0.38 -0.29 6.09
N TYR A 32 -0.35 -0.87 5.14
CA TYR A 32 -1.72 -1.32 5.37
C TYR A 32 -1.73 -2.68 6.08
N GLY A 33 -2.24 -2.70 7.30
CA GLY A 33 -2.30 -3.89 8.17
C GLY A 33 -3.57 -4.75 8.05
N GLY A 34 -4.51 -4.37 7.16
CA GLY A 34 -5.80 -5.05 7.07
C GLY A 34 -5.78 -6.30 6.19
N SER A 35 -6.96 -6.71 5.70
CA SER A 35 -7.09 -7.87 4.81
C SER A 35 -6.61 -7.53 3.40
N ALA A 36 -5.29 -7.54 3.20
CA ALA A 36 -4.64 -7.33 1.91
C ALA A 36 -4.61 -8.62 1.09
N GLY A 37 -5.06 -8.54 -0.16
CA GLY A 37 -4.99 -9.63 -1.14
C GLY A 37 -4.66 -9.09 -2.53
N PRO A 38 -4.57 -9.97 -3.54
CA PRO A 38 -4.17 -9.58 -4.89
C PRO A 38 -4.98 -8.42 -5.49
N GLY A 39 -4.29 -7.60 -6.28
CA GLY A 39 -4.72 -6.36 -6.90
C GLY A 39 -4.80 -5.16 -5.96
N LEU A 40 -4.65 -5.33 -4.63
CA LEU A 40 -4.79 -4.20 -3.71
C LEU A 40 -3.59 -3.26 -3.81
N LEU A 41 -2.37 -3.76 -3.97
CA LEU A 41 -1.19 -2.91 -4.04
C LEU A 41 -1.28 -1.97 -5.23
N THR A 42 -1.65 -2.52 -6.39
CA THR A 42 -1.87 -1.76 -7.63
C THR A 42 -2.95 -0.69 -7.45
N ARG A 43 -4.09 -1.05 -6.85
CA ARG A 43 -5.19 -0.09 -6.60
C ARG A 43 -4.82 1.04 -5.64
N LEU A 44 -3.86 0.80 -4.74
CA LEU A 44 -3.40 1.82 -3.79
C LEU A 44 -2.35 2.76 -4.38
N ASP A 45 -1.80 2.47 -5.56
CA ASP A 45 -0.98 3.40 -6.37
C ASP A 45 0.07 4.19 -5.56
N GLY A 46 0.87 3.49 -4.74
CA GLY A 46 1.93 4.10 -3.93
C GLY A 46 1.48 4.92 -2.70
N THR A 47 0.17 5.05 -2.44
CA THR A 47 -0.36 5.75 -1.25
C THR A 47 0.04 5.09 0.07
N VAL A 48 0.46 3.82 0.03
CA VAL A 48 0.98 3.06 1.16
C VAL A 48 2.45 2.70 0.94
N GLY A 49 3.20 2.57 2.03
CA GLY A 49 4.61 2.13 1.99
C GLY A 49 4.78 0.62 1.93
N GLY A 50 3.67 -0.13 1.94
CA GLY A 50 3.66 -1.58 1.87
C GLY A 50 2.35 -2.18 2.37
N LEU A 51 2.25 -3.49 2.23
CA LEU A 51 1.13 -4.31 2.70
C LEU A 51 1.62 -5.31 3.73
N PHE A 52 0.85 -5.51 4.79
CA PHE A 52 0.97 -6.69 5.63
C PHE A 52 0.03 -7.77 5.09
N LEU A 53 0.57 -8.94 4.72
CA LEU A 53 -0.22 -10.04 4.19
C LEU A 53 -0.59 -11.00 5.34
N GLY A 54 -1.84 -10.95 5.77
CA GLY A 54 -2.39 -11.88 6.76
C GLY A 54 -2.68 -13.27 6.15
N ARG A 55 -3.86 -13.83 6.45
CA ARG A 55 -4.25 -15.18 5.97
C ARG A 55 -4.12 -15.42 4.46
N PHE A 56 -4.15 -14.37 3.63
CA PHE A 56 -3.95 -14.49 2.19
C PHE A 56 -2.56 -15.02 1.82
N ALA A 57 -1.54 -14.74 2.63
CA ALA A 57 -0.18 -15.27 2.43
C ALA A 57 -0.04 -16.77 2.74
N HIS A 58 -1.07 -17.42 3.33
CA HIS A 58 -1.02 -18.87 3.57
C HIS A 58 -1.15 -19.68 2.27
N ASP A 59 -1.63 -19.04 1.20
CA ASP A 59 -1.56 -19.57 -0.16
C ASP A 59 -0.39 -18.87 -0.89
N PRO A 60 0.69 -19.60 -1.21
CA PRO A 60 1.85 -19.04 -1.90
C PRO A 60 1.53 -18.35 -3.23
N ALA A 61 0.49 -18.78 -3.95
CA ALA A 61 0.09 -18.15 -5.20
C ALA A 61 -0.37 -16.69 -5.02
N ASN A 62 -0.98 -16.37 -3.86
CA ASN A 62 -1.32 -14.98 -3.54
C ASN A 62 -0.08 -14.13 -3.26
N VAL A 63 0.97 -14.72 -2.68
CA VAL A 63 2.24 -14.03 -2.45
C VAL A 63 2.90 -13.71 -3.79
N GLU A 64 2.98 -14.68 -4.69
CA GLU A 64 3.47 -14.49 -6.06
C GLU A 64 2.73 -13.36 -6.77
N ALA A 65 1.39 -13.38 -6.76
CA ALA A 65 0.59 -12.34 -7.38
C ALA A 65 0.88 -10.93 -6.81
N VAL A 66 1.06 -10.79 -5.50
CA VAL A 66 1.42 -9.50 -4.89
C VAL A 66 2.84 -9.07 -5.26
N LEU A 67 3.78 -10.01 -5.38
CA LEU A 67 5.14 -9.71 -5.85
C LEU A 67 5.15 -9.23 -7.31
N ASP A 68 4.29 -9.77 -8.16
CA ASP A 68 4.13 -9.31 -9.55
C ASP A 68 3.59 -7.88 -9.63
N GLU A 69 2.68 -7.49 -8.72
CA GLU A 69 2.23 -6.10 -8.59
C GLU A 69 3.38 -5.14 -8.23
N ILE A 70 4.37 -5.57 -7.44
CA ILE A 70 5.55 -4.76 -7.10
C ILE A 70 6.46 -4.59 -8.33
N ARG A 71 6.57 -5.62 -9.18
CA ARG A 71 7.42 -5.59 -10.39
C ARG A 71 6.83 -4.73 -11.50
N SER A 72 5.50 -4.62 -11.55
CA SER A 72 4.77 -3.85 -12.56
C SER A 72 3.92 -2.74 -11.93
N PRO A 73 4.52 -1.79 -11.18
CA PRO A 73 3.74 -0.68 -10.64
C PRO A 73 3.16 0.10 -11.82
N ALA A 74 1.87 0.44 -11.74
CA ALA A 74 1.20 1.23 -12.76
C ALA A 74 2.07 2.45 -13.12
N THR A 75 2.44 2.58 -14.39
CA THR A 75 3.27 3.69 -14.85
C THR A 75 2.49 4.99 -14.66
N THR A 76 2.88 5.81 -13.68
CA THR A 76 2.40 7.19 -13.59
C THR A 76 2.78 7.91 -14.90
N PRO A 77 1.84 8.48 -15.67
CA PRO A 77 2.20 9.30 -16.81
C PRO A 77 3.00 10.50 -16.28
N ALA A 78 4.22 10.67 -16.81
CA ALA A 78 5.08 11.79 -16.51
C ALA A 78 4.29 13.10 -16.70
N ALA A 79 4.32 13.97 -15.69
CA ALA A 79 3.70 15.27 -15.75
C ALA A 79 4.17 16.01 -17.01
N VAL A 80 3.22 16.35 -17.87
CA VAL A 80 3.46 17.21 -19.03
C VAL A 80 3.81 18.60 -18.49
N ALA A 81 5.03 19.05 -18.80
CA ALA A 81 5.52 20.39 -18.50
C ALA A 81 4.85 21.46 -19.37
#